data_AF-A0A251YWR8-F1
#
_entry.id   AF-A0A251YWR8-F1
#
_cell.length_a   1.000
_cell.length_b   1.000
_cell.length_c   1.000
_cell.angle_alpha   90.00
_cell.angle_beta   90.00
_cell.angle_gamma   90.00
#
_symmetry.space_group_name_H-M   'P 1'
#
loop_
_entity.id
_entity.type
_entity.pdbx_description
1 polymer ?
#
loop_
_entity_poly.entity_id
_entity_poly.type
_entity_poly.pdbx_seq_one_letter_code
_entity_poly.pdbx_strand_id
1 'polypeptide(L)' 'MRNLEAETINEVAGKWVSLGLDFFESTVGVSKMYIYAASELGVKYANILFEQHGVVIYPDNLKAEGIDHGLIFRV' A
#
# COMPACT_ATOMS: atom_id res chain seq x y z
N MET A 1 14.78 -15.66 -16.46
CA MET A 1 14.40 -15.48 -15.05
C MET A 1 14.31 -14.01 -14.62
N ARG A 2 15.21 -13.09 -15.03
CA ARG A 2 15.14 -11.66 -14.66
C ARG A 2 13.87 -10.89 -15.11
N ASN A 3 13.19 -11.33 -16.16
CA ASN A 3 12.00 -10.62 -16.67
C ASN A 3 10.72 -10.91 -15.86
N LEU A 4 10.57 -12.12 -15.30
CA LEU A 4 9.36 -12.50 -14.56
C LEU A 4 9.24 -11.76 -13.22
N GLU A 5 10.35 -11.59 -12.50
CA GLU A 5 10.37 -10.81 -11.25
C GLU A 5 10.05 -9.33 -11.52
N ALA A 6 10.65 -8.75 -12.56
CA ALA A 6 10.38 -7.36 -12.94
C ALA A 6 8.93 -7.15 -13.42
N GLU A 7 8.38 -8.09 -14.20
CA GLU A 7 6.98 -8.07 -14.62
C GLU A 7 6.03 -8.22 -13.43
N THR A 8 6.32 -9.13 -12.51
CA THR A 8 5.53 -9.31 -11.28
C THR A 8 5.56 -8.06 -10.42
N ILE A 9 6.74 -7.45 -10.23
CA ILE A 9 6.89 -6.22 -9.47
C ILE A 9 6.13 -5.08 -10.14
N ASN A 10 6.19 -4.94 -11.46
CA ASN A 10 5.47 -3.89 -12.18
C ASN A 10 3.95 -4.08 -12.12
N GLU A 11 3.46 -5.32 -12.24
CA GLU A 11 2.03 -5.61 -12.15
C GLU A 11 1.50 -5.34 -10.74
N VAL A 12 2.24 -5.78 -9.71
CA VAL A 12 1.89 -5.52 -8.31
C VAL A 12 1.99 -4.02 -8.01
N ALA A 13 3.09 -3.36 -8.37
CA ALA A 13 3.24 -1.93 -8.17
C ALA A 13 2.13 -1.13 -8.86
N GLY A 14 1.76 -1.47 -10.10
CA GLY A 14 0.69 -0.80 -10.84
C GLY A 14 -0.66 -0.87 -10.11
N LYS A 15 -1.08 -2.07 -9.67
CA LYS A 15 -2.35 -2.26 -8.96
C LYS A 15 -2.36 -1.57 -7.59
N TRP A 16 -1.24 -1.63 -6.87
CA TRP A 16 -1.12 -1.06 -5.52
C TRP A 16 -0.97 0.46 -5.53
N VAL A 17 -0.31 1.03 -6.55
CA VAL A 17 -0.21 2.49 -6.71
C VAL A 17 -1.57 3.08 -6.98
N SER A 18 -2.37 2.52 -7.92
CA SER A 18 -3.71 3.04 -8.18
C SER A 18 -4.58 3.02 -6.94
N LEU A 19 -4.60 1.89 -6.21
CA LEU A 19 -5.37 1.77 -4.97
C LEU A 19 -4.92 2.79 -3.92
N GLY A 20 -3.62 2.97 -3.76
CA GLY A 20 -3.11 3.92 -2.77
C GLY A 20 -3.34 5.38 -3.14
N LEU A 21 -3.42 5.71 -4.43
CA LEU A 21 -3.83 7.04 -4.89
C LEU A 21 -5.29 7.34 -4.55
N ASP A 22 -6.20 6.36 -4.67
CA ASP A 22 -7.60 6.52 -4.28
C ASP A 22 -7.74 6.88 -2.78
N PHE A 23 -6.92 6.26 -1.92
CA PHE A 23 -6.83 6.62 -0.49
C PHE A 23 -6.22 8.01 -0.26
N PHE A 24 -5.24 8.37 -1.07
CA PHE A 24 -4.54 9.66 -0.97
C PHE A 24 -5.47 10.83 -1.26
N GLU A 25 -6.33 10.72 -2.28
CA GLU A 25 -7.27 11.77 -2.66
C GLU A 25 -8.37 11.99 -1.62
N SER A 26 -8.74 10.94 -0.89
CA SER A 26 -9.86 10.92 0.05
C SER A 26 -9.45 11.16 1.51
N THR A 27 -8.15 11.31 1.80
CA THR A 27 -7.63 11.43 3.17
C THR A 27 -6.84 12.71 3.39
N VAL A 28 -7.35 13.60 4.23
CA VAL A 28 -6.67 14.86 4.57
C VAL A 28 -5.38 14.61 5.35
N GLY A 29 -4.32 15.35 5.02
CA GLY A 29 -3.07 15.33 5.77
C GLY A 29 -2.13 14.18 5.42
N VAL A 30 -2.50 13.32 4.45
CA VAL A 30 -1.58 12.35 3.87
C VAL A 30 -0.61 13.07 2.93
N SER A 31 0.70 12.84 3.06
CA SER A 31 1.70 13.43 2.15
C SER A 31 2.57 12.42 1.42
N LYS A 32 2.62 11.16 1.88
CA LYS A 32 3.38 10.09 1.22
C LYS A 32 2.68 8.74 1.31
N MET A 33 2.94 7.90 0.32
CA MET A 33 2.56 6.50 0.26
C MET A 33 3.83 5.65 0.12
N TYR A 34 3.88 4.54 0.83
CA TYR A 34 4.97 3.57 0.79
C TYR A 34 4.40 2.21 0.41
N ILE A 35 5.00 1.57 -0.59
CA ILE A 35 4.69 0.18 -0.93
C ILE A 35 5.88 -0.65 -0.47
N TYR A 36 5.60 -1.61 0.40
CA TYR A 36 6.57 -2.58 0.88
C TYR A 36 6.24 -3.95 0.29
N ALA A 37 7.20 -4.60 -0.34
CA ALA A 37 7.05 -5.97 -0.82
C ALA A 37 8.27 -6.78 -0.37
N ALA A 38 8.02 -7.94 0.24
CA ALA A 38 9.06 -8.81 0.75
C ALA A 38 8.76 -10.29 0.53
N SER A 39 9.83 -11.09 0.56
CA SER A 39 9.78 -12.54 0.49
C SER A 39 10.73 -13.10 1.56
N GLU A 40 10.19 -13.43 2.73
CA GLU A 40 10.95 -13.88 3.90
C GLU A 40 10.46 -15.25 4.37
N LEU A 41 11.38 -16.18 4.65
CA LEU A 41 11.06 -17.52 5.16
C LEU A 41 10.01 -18.28 4.32
N GLY A 42 9.95 -18.03 3.01
CA GLY A 42 8.98 -18.67 2.10
C GLY A 42 7.60 -17.98 2.06
N VAL A 43 7.39 -16.93 2.83
CA VAL A 43 6.18 -16.11 2.79
C VAL A 43 6.44 -14.87 1.95
N LYS A 44 5.59 -14.63 0.96
CA LYS A 44 5.58 -13.41 0.16
C LYS A 44 4.48 -12.51 0.69
N TYR A 45 4.81 -11.27 1.00
CA TYR A 45 3.81 -10.31 1.45
C TYR A 45 4.09 -8.93 0.86
N ALA A 46 3.01 -8.21 0.58
CA ALA A 46 3.04 -6.82 0.17
C ALA A 46 2.14 -6.02 1.12
N ASN A 47 2.54 -4.80 1.43
CA ASN A 47 1.78 -3.90 2.26
C ASN A 47 1.91 -2.46 1.75
N ILE A 48 0.93 -1.64 2.10
CA ILE A 48 0.91 -0.22 1.82
C ILE A 48 0.84 0.54 3.14
N LEU A 49 1.64 1.58 3.26
CA LEU A 49 1.63 2.48 4.40
C LEU A 49 1.50 3.91 3.91
N PHE A 50 0.96 4.76 4.77
CA PHE A 50 0.74 6.17 4.47
C PHE A 50 1.41 7.02 5.54
N GLU A 51 2.03 8.12 5.14
CA GLU A 51 2.40 9.15 6.09
C GLU A 51 1.26 10.16 6.20
N GLN A 52 0.77 10.39 7.42
CA GLN A 52 -0.25 11.38 7.76
C GLN A 52 0.28 12.24 8.91
N HIS A 53 0.38 13.56 8.73
CA HIS A 53 0.86 14.51 9.76
C HIS A 53 2.21 14.16 10.43
N GLY A 54 3.17 13.65 9.67
CA GLY A 54 4.50 13.26 10.12
C GLY A 54 4.62 11.82 10.63
N VAL A 55 3.54 11.05 10.65
CA VAL A 55 3.50 9.69 11.21
C VAL A 55 3.17 8.67 10.12
N VAL A 56 3.95 7.59 10.04
CA VAL A 56 3.67 6.46 9.14
C VAL A 56 2.67 5.52 9.80
N ILE A 57 1.55 5.28 9.14
CA ILE A 57 0.41 4.51 9.64
C ILE A 57 -0.04 3.47 8.62
N TYR A 58 -0.63 2.40 9.14
CA TYR A 58 -1.31 1.38 8.33
C TYR A 58 -2.63 1.93 7.76
N PRO A 59 -3.12 1.36 6.64
CA PRO A 59 -4.35 1.81 6.00
C PRO A 59 -5.55 1.77 6.96
N ASP A 60 -5.61 0.76 7.83
CA ASP A 60 -6.69 0.59 8.80
C ASP A 60 -6.73 1.70 9.87
N ASN A 61 -5.64 2.44 10.03
CA ASN A 61 -5.48 3.50 11.03
C ASN A 61 -5.48 4.90 10.42
N LEU A 62 -5.64 5.01 9.08
CA LEU A 62 -5.82 6.29 8.43
C LEU A 62 -7.06 6.98 8.99
N LYS A 63 -6.94 8.26 9.31
CA LYS A 63 -8.12 9.07 9.60
C LYS A 63 -8.65 9.63 8.29
N ALA A 64 -9.56 8.90 7.66
CA ALA A 64 -10.28 9.37 6.48
C ALA A 64 -11.71 9.78 6.86
N GLU A 65 -12.20 10.88 6.29
CA GLU A 65 -13.63 11.20 6.34
C GLU A 65 -14.33 10.38 5.26
N GLY A 66 -15.14 9.39 5.64
CA GLY A 66 -16.01 8.66 4.72
C GLY A 66 -15.45 7.38 4.09
N ILE A 67 -14.37 6.79 4.61
CA ILE A 67 -13.84 5.49 4.15
C ILE A 67 -13.95 4.45 5.27
N ASP A 68 -14.50 3.28 4.94
CA ASP A 68 -14.54 2.12 5.85
C ASP A 68 -13.22 1.33 5.73
N HIS A 69 -12.46 1.25 6.83
CA HIS A 69 -11.06 0.81 6.90
C HIS A 69 -10.90 -0.72 6.95
N GLY A 70 -11.83 -1.49 6.38
CA GLY A 70 -11.93 -2.94 6.56
C GLY A 70 -11.17 -3.82 5.55
N LEU A 71 -9.97 -3.47 5.10
CA LEU A 71 -9.26 -4.26 4.06
C LEU A 71 -7.82 -4.62 4.44
N ILE A 72 -7.70 -5.66 5.27
CA ILE A 72 -6.45 -6.41 5.42
C ILE A 72 -6.29 -7.36 4.22
N PHE A 73 -5.43 -7.01 3.26
CA PHE A 73 -5.06 -7.93 2.19
C PHE A 73 -4.01 -8.92 2.70
N ARG A 74 -4.43 -10.16 2.99
CA ARG A 74 -3.52 -11.31 3.09
C ARG A 74 -3.37 -11.91 1.70
N VAL A 75 -2.16 -11.93 1.18
CA VAL A 75 -1.78 -12.70 -0.03
C VAL A 75 -1.28 -14.07 0.41
#